data_AF-A0A2L2Z1K3-F1
#
_entry.id   AF-A0A2L2Z1K3-F1
#
_cell.length_a   1.000
_cell.length_b   1.000
_cell.length_c   1.000
_cell.angle_alpha   90.00
_cell.angle_beta   90.00
_cell.angle_gamma   90.00
#
_symmetry.space_group_name_H-M   'P 1'
#
loop_
_entity.id
_entity.type
_entity.pdbx_description
1 polymer ?
#
loop_
_entity_poly.entity_id
_entity_poly.type
_entity_poly.pdbx_seq_one_letter_code
_entity_poly.pdbx_strand_id
1 'polypeptide(L)' 'EPSLPGIPYSNVQVFFLQYSQIWCEVLSKEANERYIKDNHSPGKYRSNIPLMNSAEFSEIFNCPIGSPMNPIKKCKLWG' A
#
# COMPACT_ATOMS: atom_id res chain seq x y z
N GLU A 1 -5.40 -23.04 4.49
CA GLU A 1 -4.01 -23.15 4.02
C GLU A 1 -3.05 -22.84 5.14
N PRO A 2 -1.87 -23.47 5.22
CA PRO A 2 -0.87 -23.15 6.23
C PRO A 2 -0.26 -21.77 5.97
N SER A 3 0.21 -21.11 7.04
CA SER A 3 0.99 -19.87 6.95
C SER A 3 2.41 -20.15 6.45
N LEU A 4 3.02 -19.15 5.80
CA LEU A 4 4.40 -19.26 5.33
C LEU A 4 5.38 -19.42 6.51
N PRO A 5 6.37 -20.32 6.40
CA PRO A 5 7.36 -20.49 7.44
C PRO A 5 8.26 -19.24 7.55
N GLY A 6 8.65 -18.89 8.78
CA GLY A 6 9.65 -17.84 9.04
C GLY A 6 9.12 -16.40 9.03
N ILE A 7 7.81 -16.19 8.88
CA ILE A 7 7.20 -14.84 8.98
C ILE A 7 5.98 -14.84 9.91
N PRO A 8 5.81 -13.80 10.76
CA PRO A 8 4.72 -13.73 11.72
C PRO A 8 3.45 -13.11 11.12
N TYR A 9 3.08 -13.51 9.90
CA TYR A 9 1.94 -12.94 9.17
C TYR A 9 1.01 -14.03 8.64
N SER A 10 -0.30 -13.77 8.70
CA SER A 10 -1.31 -14.60 8.03
C SER A 10 -1.20 -14.48 6.50
N ASN A 11 -1.73 -15.45 5.76
CA ASN A 11 -1.69 -15.43 4.29
C ASN A 11 -2.36 -14.17 3.70
N VAL A 12 -3.41 -13.67 4.37
CA VAL A 12 -4.09 -12.43 3.97
C VAL A 12 -3.20 -11.20 4.22
N GLN A 13 -2.50 -11.13 5.35
CA GLN A 13 -1.50 -10.07 5.57
C GLN A 13 -0.36 -10.14 4.55
N VAL A 14 0.09 -11.36 4.20
CA VAL A 14 1.13 -11.59 3.18
C VAL A 14 0.70 -11.07 1.82
N PHE A 15 -0.58 -11.19 1.43
CA PHE A 15 -1.08 -10.61 0.18
C PHE A 15 -0.79 -9.10 0.09
N PHE A 16 -1.09 -8.34 1.15
CA PHE A 16 -0.85 -6.89 1.18
C PHE A 16 0.63 -6.54 1.28
N LEU A 17 1.42 -7.35 2.01
CA LEU A 17 2.87 -7.20 2.06
C LEU A 17 3.49 -7.39 0.67
N GLN A 18 3.09 -8.44 -0.04
CA GLN A 18 3.56 -8.72 -1.40
C GLN A 18 3.14 -7.59 -2.35
N TYR A 19 1.89 -7.13 -2.27
CA TYR A 19 1.40 -6.01 -3.08
C TYR A 19 2.29 -4.77 -2.90
N SER A 20 2.64 -4.48 -1.65
CA SER A 20 3.50 -3.34 -1.32
C SER A 20 4.93 -3.52 -1.84
N GLN A 21 5.45 -4.75 -1.76
CA GLN A 21 6.82 -5.08 -2.20
C GLN A 21 7.03 -4.94 -3.70
N ILE A 22 5.99 -5.14 -4.53
CA ILE A 22 6.06 -4.90 -5.98
C ILE A 22 6.44 -3.43 -6.29
N TRP A 23 6.10 -2.50 -5.40
CA TRP A 23 6.33 -1.06 -5.58
C TRP A 23 7.55 -0.53 -4.83
N CYS A 24 8.38 -1.40 -4.24
CA CYS A 24 9.61 -0.98 -3.58
C CYS A 24 10.58 -0.34 -4.60
N GLU A 25 10.91 0.92 -4.38
CA GLU A 25 11.83 1.68 -5.24
C GLU A 25 12.71 2.63 -4.42
N VAL A 26 13.88 2.96 -4.97
CA VAL A 26 14.75 4.04 -4.49
C VAL A 26 14.95 5.02 -5.63
N LEU A 27 14.59 6.28 -5.41
CA LEU A 27 14.62 7.31 -6.45
C LEU A 27 15.80 8.26 -6.24
N SER A 28 16.57 8.48 -7.32
CA SER A 28 17.48 9.63 -7.37
C SER A 28 16.67 10.93 -7.49
N LYS A 29 17.33 12.07 -7.26
CA LYS A 29 16.69 13.38 -7.43
C LYS A 29 16.15 13.56 -8.86
N GLU A 30 16.94 13.16 -9.85
CA GLU A 30 16.59 13.26 -11.27
C GLU A 30 15.42 12.34 -11.62
N ALA A 31 15.39 11.12 -11.06
CA ALA A 31 14.27 10.21 -11.24
C ALA A 31 12.98 10.76 -10.61
N ASN A 32 13.07 11.37 -9.44
CA ASN A 32 11.93 12.02 -8.79
C ASN A 32 11.40 13.21 -9.62
N GLU A 33 12.28 14.00 -10.23
CA GLU A 33 11.88 15.08 -11.14
C GLU A 33 11.20 14.55 -12.41
N ARG A 34 11.59 13.37 -12.91
CA ARG A 34 10.92 12.72 -14.06
C ARG A 34 9.48 12.32 -13.75
N TYR A 35 9.19 11.88 -12.53
CA TYR A 35 7.82 11.55 -12.12
C TYR A 35 6.84 12.72 -12.21
N ILE A 36 7.30 13.97 -12.18
CA ILE A 36 6.45 15.14 -12.38
C ILE A 36 5.80 15.12 -13.78
N LYS A 37 6.47 14.51 -14.76
CA LYS A 37 5.99 14.38 -16.15
C LYS A 37 5.49 12.97 -16.47
N ASP A 38 5.55 12.04 -15.52
CA ASP A 38 5.05 10.67 -15.71
C ASP A 38 3.54 10.62 -15.43
N ASN A 39 2.84 9.75 -16.16
CA ASN A 39 1.41 9.54 -15.95
C ASN A 39 1.13 8.63 -14.74
N HIS A 40 2.14 7.97 -14.19
CA HIS A 40 2.07 7.13 -13.01
C HIS A 40 2.71 7.82 -11.81
N SER A 41 2.12 7.60 -10.64
CA SER A 41 2.73 8.02 -9.38
C SER A 41 3.95 7.17 -9.03
N PRO A 42 4.90 7.72 -8.23
CA PRO A 42 5.97 6.94 -7.62
C PRO A 42 5.46 5.72 -6.84
N GLY A 43 6.25 4.66 -6.79
CA GLY A 43 5.97 3.37 -6.15
C GLY A 43 5.46 3.51 -4.71
N LYS A 44 6.07 4.39 -3.89
CA LYS A 44 5.58 4.68 -2.53
C LYS A 44 4.10 5.08 -2.49
N TYR A 45 3.67 5.92 -3.43
CA TYR A 45 2.28 6.39 -3.51
C TYR A 45 1.37 5.35 -4.14
N ARG A 46 1.87 4.58 -5.11
CA ARG A 46 1.15 3.44 -5.72
C ARG A 46 0.88 2.32 -4.72
N SER A 47 1.74 2.15 -3.72
CA SER A 47 1.48 1.25 -2.60
C SER A 47 0.53 1.88 -1.58
N ASN A 48 0.93 3.00 -0.97
CA ASN A 48 0.25 3.49 0.22
C ASN A 48 -1.17 4.03 -0.06
N ILE A 49 -1.38 4.79 -1.14
CA ILE A 49 -2.67 5.48 -1.37
C ILE A 49 -3.80 4.48 -1.66
N PRO A 50 -3.62 3.45 -2.50
CA PRO A 50 -4.64 2.40 -2.65
C PRO A 50 -4.94 1.68 -1.34
N LEU A 51 -3.92 1.34 -0.54
CA LEU A 51 -4.11 0.67 0.76
C LEU A 51 -4.83 1.55 1.78
N MET A 52 -4.55 2.86 1.81
CA MET A 52 -5.30 3.83 2.61
C MET A 52 -6.80 3.85 2.27
N ASN A 53 -7.15 3.59 1.01
CA ASN A 53 -8.52 3.57 0.52
C ASN A 53 -9.22 2.20 0.65
N SER A 54 -8.49 1.13 0.97
CA SER A 54 -9.09 -0.19 1.26
C SER A 54 -9.57 -0.24 2.71
N ALA A 55 -10.81 -0.69 2.91
CA ALA A 55 -11.33 -0.94 4.26
C ALA A 55 -10.76 -2.26 4.80
N GLU A 56 -10.64 -3.25 3.93
CA GLU A 56 -10.11 -4.59 4.20
C GLU A 56 -8.69 -4.51 4.72
N PHE A 57 -7.81 -3.75 4.06
CA PHE A 57 -6.44 -3.55 4.51
C PHE A 57 -6.40 -2.98 5.94
N SER A 58 -7.18 -1.92 6.20
CA SER A 58 -7.22 -1.29 7.51
C SER A 58 -7.72 -2.24 8.61
N GLU A 59 -8.68 -3.11 8.30
CA GLU A 59 -9.19 -4.13 9.22
C GLU A 59 -8.14 -5.20 9.50
N ILE A 60 -7.52 -5.76 8.46
CA ILE A 60 -6.55 -6.86 8.55
C ILE A 60 -5.30 -6.47 9.35
N PHE A 61 -4.88 -5.20 9.24
CA PHE A 61 -3.75 -4.66 10.00
C PHE A 61 -4.18 -3.89 11.26
N ASN A 62 -5.46 -3.92 11.62
CA ASN A 62 -6.02 -3.24 12.80
C ASN A 62 -5.60 -1.75 12.88
N CYS A 63 -5.59 -1.05 11.76
CA CYS A 63 -5.22 0.36 11.68
C CYS A 63 -6.31 1.22 12.35
N PRO A 64 -5.98 2.03 13.39
CA PRO A 64 -6.95 2.92 14.02
C PRO A 64 -7.55 3.93 13.04
N ILE A 65 -8.83 4.26 13.19
CA ILE A 65 -9.48 5.30 12.37
C ILE A 65 -8.75 6.63 12.55
N GLY A 66 -8.44 7.31 11.44
CA GLY A 66 -7.69 8.56 11.42
C GLY A 66 -6.17 8.38 11.41
N SER A 67 -5.66 7.14 11.56
CA SER A 67 -4.23 6.87 11.35
C SER A 67 -3.84 7.10 9.88
N PRO A 68 -2.54 7.33 9.57
CA PRO A 68 -2.09 7.57 8.21
C PRO A 68 -2.55 6.51 7.19
N MET A 69 -2.67 5.25 7.60
CA MET A 69 -3.09 4.13 6.74
C MET A 69 -4.58 3.77 6.86
N ASN A 70 -5.35 4.51 7.67
CA ASN A 70 -6.81 4.39 7.74
C ASN A 70 -7.46 5.78 7.90
N PRO A 71 -7.38 6.64 6.88
CA PRO A 71 -8.01 7.95 6.91
C PRO A 71 -9.54 7.82 6.99
N ILE A 72 -10.18 8.79 7.65
CA ILE A 72 -11.65 8.85 7.78
C ILE A 72 -12.33 8.94 6.41
N LYS A 73 -11.76 9.73 5.49
CA LYS A 73 -12.25 9.89 4.12
C LYS A 73 -11.46 8.98 3.19
N LYS A 74 -12.13 7.95 2.65
CA LYS A 74 -11.60 7.04 1.63
C LYS A 74 -12.22 7.35 0.26
N CYS A 75 -11.45 7.22 -0.80
CA CYS A 75 -11.90 7.36 -2.18
C CYS A 75 -12.28 5.98 -2.76
N LYS A 76 -13.46 5.88 -3.37
CA LYS A 76 -13.90 4.70 -4.12
C LYS A 76 -14.41 5.15 -5.48
N LEU A 77 -13.75 4.69 -6.55
CA LEU A 77 -14.12 5.03 -7.93
C LEU A 77 -14.93 3.92 -8.57
N TRP A 78 -14.53 2.67 -8.34
CA TRP A 78 -15.15 1.48 -8.90
C TRP A 78 -15.97 0.79 -7.81
N GLY A 79 -17.24 0.53 -8.07
CA GLY A 79 -18.20 -0.03 -7.12
C GLY A 79 -19.48 -0.44 -7.79
#